data_AF-A0A6B3GGV7-F1
#
_entry.id   AF-A0A6B3GGV7-F1
#
_cell.length_a   1.000
_cell.length_b   1.000
_cell.length_c   1.000
_cell.angle_alpha   90.00
_cell.angle_beta   90.00
_cell.angle_gamma   90.00
#
_symmetry.space_group_name_H-M   'P 1'
#
loop_
_entity.id
_entity.type
_entity.pdbx_description
1 polymer ?
#
loop_
_entity_poly.entity_id
_entity_poly.type
_entity_poly.pdbx_seq_one_letter_code
_entity_poly.pdbx_strand_id
1 'polypeptide(L)'
;MTTQATTPRDSPAASPELPPARGPLSESVLAVLAGGGTRLPAADAVRRSDPYGDDLQLLLYVLYELHYRGFAGVDERLEWDPALLGVRAAAEDVFL
;
A
#
# COMPACT_ATOMS: atom_id res chain seq x y z
N MET A 1 -47.52 -3.02 -20.01
CA MET A 1 -46.32 -3.02 -20.87
C MET A 1 -45.34 -2.06 -20.20
N THR A 2 -44.51 -2.59 -19.30
CA THR A 2 -43.71 -1.78 -18.36
C THR A 2 -42.25 -1.93 -18.75
N THR A 3 -41.65 -0.89 -19.31
CA THR A 3 -40.21 -0.82 -19.55
C THR A 3 -39.52 -0.32 -18.29
N GLN A 4 -38.71 -1.17 -17.65
CA GLN A 4 -37.80 -0.73 -16.59
C GLN A 4 -36.68 0.11 -17.20
N ALA A 5 -36.37 1.22 -16.54
CA ALA A 5 -35.16 1.99 -16.77
C ALA A 5 -33.96 1.17 -16.29
N THR A 6 -33.02 0.92 -17.20
CA THR A 6 -31.71 0.37 -16.89
C THR A 6 -30.90 1.45 -16.18
N THR A 7 -30.86 1.40 -14.85
CA THR A 7 -29.87 2.14 -14.06
C THR A 7 -28.48 1.62 -14.48
N PRO A 8 -27.50 2.49 -14.82
CA PRO A 8 -26.14 2.02 -15.07
C PRO A 8 -25.63 1.36 -13.79
N ARG A 9 -25.18 0.10 -13.91
CA ARG A 9 -24.50 -0.59 -12.81
C ARG A 9 -23.21 0.17 -12.52
N ASP A 10 -23.02 0.53 -11.25
CA ASP A 10 -21.77 1.07 -10.73
C ASP A 10 -20.64 0.17 -11.23
N SER A 11 -19.68 0.76 -11.96
CA SER A 11 -18.49 0.03 -12.39
C SER A 11 -17.80 -0.53 -11.15
N PRO A 12 -17.19 -1.74 -11.19
CA PRO A 12 -16.40 -2.22 -10.06
C PRO A 12 -15.43 -1.12 -9.64
N ALA A 13 -15.44 -0.78 -8.34
CA ALA A 13 -14.72 0.37 -7.79
C ALA A 13 -13.28 0.38 -8.34
N ALA A 14 -12.92 1.45 -9.04
CA ALA A 14 -11.55 1.64 -9.53
C ALA A 14 -10.58 1.50 -8.36
N SER A 15 -9.42 0.86 -8.59
CA SER A 15 -8.39 0.70 -7.55
C SER A 15 -8.08 2.05 -6.91
N PRO A 16 -7.88 2.10 -5.58
CA PRO A 16 -7.63 3.37 -4.88
C PRO A 16 -6.35 4.04 -5.38
N GLU A 17 -6.28 5.37 -5.23
CA GLU A 17 -5.03 6.10 -5.44
C GLU A 17 -4.09 5.92 -4.25
N LEU A 18 -2.79 6.16 -4.47
CA LEU A 18 -1.80 6.13 -3.41
C LEU A 18 -2.07 7.24 -2.39
N PRO A 19 -2.13 6.92 -1.08
CA PRO A 19 -2.39 7.91 -0.04
C PRO A 19 -1.19 8.86 0.16
N PRO A 20 -1.41 10.03 0.78
CA PRO A 20 -0.31 10.92 1.16
C PRO A 20 0.54 10.29 2.28
N ALA A 21 1.86 10.42 2.17
CA ALA A 21 2.81 9.93 3.16
C ALA A 21 2.59 10.59 4.55
N ARG A 22 2.94 9.84 5.60
CA ARG A 22 2.85 10.28 7.01
C ARG A 22 4.21 10.36 7.70
N GLY A 23 5.26 9.97 7.01
CA GLY A 23 6.64 10.05 7.48
C GLY A 23 7.59 9.32 6.53
N PRO A 24 8.88 9.20 6.93
CA PRO A 24 9.92 8.68 6.06
C PRO A 24 9.71 7.23 5.60
N LEU A 25 9.04 6.40 6.41
CA LEU A 25 8.81 4.99 6.07
C LEU A 25 7.78 4.87 4.96
N SER A 26 6.60 5.47 5.16
CA SER A 26 5.54 5.49 4.15
C SER A 26 5.96 6.24 2.89
N GLU A 27 6.68 7.35 3.01
CA GLU A 27 7.22 8.10 1.86
C GLU A 27 8.10 7.22 0.96
N SER A 28 9.03 6.47 1.56
CA SER A 28 9.94 5.60 0.82
C SER A 28 9.21 4.50 0.05
N VAL A 29 8.22 3.85 0.69
CA VAL A 29 7.41 2.82 0.04
C VAL A 29 6.54 3.41 -1.08
N LEU A 30 5.84 4.51 -0.80
CA LEU A 30 4.97 5.18 -1.78
C LEU A 30 5.75 5.66 -3.01
N ALA A 31 6.97 6.17 -2.83
CA ALA A 31 7.83 6.57 -3.94
C ALA A 31 8.20 5.39 -4.86
N VAL A 32 8.51 4.22 -4.28
CA VAL A 32 8.78 3.00 -5.04
C VAL A 32 7.53 2.55 -5.81
N LEU A 33 6.35 2.55 -5.17
CA LEU A 33 5.10 2.17 -5.83
C LEU A 33 4.69 3.14 -6.95
N ALA A 34 4.98 4.43 -6.80
CA ALA A 34 4.78 5.44 -7.83
C ALA A 34 5.81 5.37 -8.97
N GLY A 35 6.77 4.43 -8.93
CA GLY A 35 7.82 4.25 -9.94
C GLY A 35 8.93 5.31 -9.92
N GLY A 36 8.93 6.22 -8.93
CA GLY A 36 9.92 7.29 -8.79
C GLY A 36 11.03 7.01 -7.78
N GLY A 37 10.85 6.00 -6.92
CA GLY A 37 11.78 5.62 -5.86
C GLY A 37 12.50 4.31 -6.17
N THR A 38 13.73 4.19 -5.67
CA THR A 38 14.53 2.95 -5.77
C THR A 38 14.89 2.37 -4.41
N ARG A 39 14.55 3.06 -3.31
CA ARG A 39 14.98 2.72 -1.97
C ARG A 39 13.80 2.48 -1.05
N LEU A 40 13.75 1.27 -0.53
CA LEU A 40 12.84 0.89 0.55
C LEU A 40 13.45 1.22 1.91
N PRO A 41 12.61 1.41 2.95
CA PRO A 41 13.10 1.62 4.30
C PRO A 41 13.91 0.41 4.77
N ALA A 42 14.99 0.67 5.50
CA ALA A 42 15.79 -0.40 6.09
C ALA A 42 14.96 -1.15 7.14
N ALA A 43 15.03 -2.48 7.14
CA ALA A 43 14.27 -3.32 8.08
C ALA A 43 14.50 -2.94 9.56
N ASP A 44 15.74 -2.56 9.91
CA ASP A 44 16.08 -2.07 11.25
C ASP A 44 15.43 -0.73 11.62
N ALA A 45 15.19 0.15 10.64
CA ALA A 45 14.48 1.40 10.87
C ALA A 45 12.98 1.13 11.09
N VAL A 46 12.41 0.21 10.32
CA VAL A 46 11.02 -0.25 10.48
C VAL A 46 10.81 -0.87 11.86
N ARG A 47 11.66 -1.82 12.27
CA ARG A 47 11.56 -2.51 13.57
C ARG A 47 11.70 -1.60 14.79
N ARG A 48 12.35 -0.44 14.65
CA ARG A 48 12.52 0.54 15.75
C ARG A 48 11.46 1.65 15.73
N SER A 49 10.52 1.62 14.80
CA SER A 49 9.47 2.63 14.71
C SER A 49 8.43 2.46 15.82
N ASP A 50 7.66 3.53 16.07
CA ASP A 50 6.54 3.49 17.02
C ASP A 50 5.44 2.55 16.48
N PRO A 51 5.09 1.45 17.20
CA PRO A 51 4.04 0.52 16.79
C PRO A 51 2.70 1.19 16.49
N TYR A 52 2.39 2.29 17.19
CA TYR A 52 1.13 3.01 17.04
C TYR A 52 1.29 4.33 16.28
N GLY A 53 2.47 4.58 15.72
CA GLY A 53 2.75 5.77 14.93
C GLY A 53 2.10 5.72 13.55
N ASP A 54 1.53 6.84 13.12
CA ASP A 54 0.83 6.98 11.84
C ASP A 54 1.67 6.54 10.62
N ASP A 55 3.00 6.73 10.67
CA ASP A 55 3.89 6.37 9.57
C ASP A 55 4.01 4.85 9.37
N LEU A 56 4.22 4.09 10.45
CA LEU A 56 4.27 2.63 10.40
C LEU A 56 2.89 2.05 10.04
N GLN A 57 1.83 2.59 10.64
CA GLN A 57 0.46 2.15 10.36
C GLN A 57 0.09 2.38 8.89
N LEU A 58 0.43 3.54 8.32
CA LEU A 58 0.20 3.80 6.91
C LEU A 58 1.04 2.88 6.01
N LEU A 59 2.32 2.67 6.33
CA LEU A 59 3.17 1.74 5.59
C LEU A 59 2.54 0.34 5.55
N LEU A 60 2.07 -0.17 6.68
CA LEU A 60 1.43 -1.48 6.74
C LEU A 60 0.14 -1.50 5.94
N TYR A 61 -0.72 -0.49 6.10
CA TYR A 61 -1.94 -0.36 5.32
C TYR A 61 -1.66 -0.45 3.81
N VAL A 62 -0.68 0.32 3.32
CA VAL A 62 -0.30 0.35 1.90
C VAL A 62 0.18 -1.04 1.44
N LEU A 63 1.05 -1.69 2.20
CA LEU A 63 1.55 -3.01 1.84
C LEU A 63 0.44 -4.07 1.85
N TYR A 64 -0.53 -3.97 2.74
CA TYR A 64 -1.71 -4.85 2.75
C TYR A 64 -2.64 -4.59 1.57
N GLU A 65 -3.01 -3.33 1.32
CA GLU A 65 -3.91 -2.99 0.20
C GLU A 65 -3.27 -3.39 -1.14
N LEU A 66 -1.95 -3.24 -1.29
CA LEU A 66 -1.21 -3.71 -2.47
C LEU A 66 -1.45 -5.20 -2.75
N HIS A 67 -1.48 -6.04 -1.70
CA HIS A 67 -1.70 -7.49 -1.83
C HIS A 67 -3.17 -7.89 -1.99
N TYR A 68 -4.11 -7.02 -1.62
CA TYR A 68 -5.52 -7.35 -1.64
C TYR A 68 -6.27 -6.78 -2.84
N ARG A 69 -6.04 -5.51 -3.16
CA ARG A 69 -6.74 -4.79 -4.24
C ARG A 69 -5.82 -4.08 -5.21
N GLY A 70 -4.57 -3.81 -4.80
CA GLY A 70 -3.65 -2.96 -5.56
C GLY A 70 -4.04 -1.48 -5.51
N PHE A 71 -3.29 -0.67 -6.26
CA PHE A 71 -3.52 0.77 -6.40
C PHE A 71 -3.57 1.16 -7.89
N ALA A 72 -4.29 2.24 -8.20
CA ALA A 72 -4.34 2.78 -9.55
C ALA A 72 -2.93 3.18 -10.03
N GLY A 73 -2.52 2.65 -11.19
CA GLY A 73 -1.25 2.99 -11.82
C GLY A 73 -0.01 2.33 -11.20
N VAL A 74 -0.17 1.46 -10.21
CA VAL A 74 0.92 0.68 -9.61
C VAL A 74 1.04 -0.67 -10.34
N ASP A 75 2.27 -1.10 -10.64
CA ASP A 75 2.53 -2.41 -11.26
C ASP A 75 2.09 -3.53 -10.31
N GLU A 76 1.13 -4.35 -10.74
CA GLU A 76 0.59 -5.49 -9.97
C GLU A 76 1.69 -6.47 -9.54
N ARG A 77 2.79 -6.59 -10.31
CA ARG A 77 3.91 -7.48 -9.97
C ARG A 77 4.61 -7.11 -8.67
N LEU A 78 4.47 -5.86 -8.21
CA LEU A 78 5.06 -5.39 -6.96
C LEU A 78 4.44 -6.04 -5.73
N GLU A 79 3.24 -6.63 -5.84
CA GLU A 79 2.66 -7.42 -4.75
C GLU A 79 3.54 -8.62 -4.34
N TRP A 80 4.37 -9.14 -5.26
CA TRP A 80 5.29 -10.26 -5.02
C TRP A 80 6.76 -9.83 -4.97
N ASP A 81 7.06 -8.53 -4.95
CA ASP A 81 8.44 -8.07 -4.88
C ASP A 81 9.07 -8.48 -3.53
N PRO A 82 10.19 -9.25 -3.54
CA PRO A 82 10.79 -9.75 -2.31
C PRO A 82 11.24 -8.65 -1.33
N ALA A 83 11.63 -7.48 -1.84
CA ALA A 83 12.07 -6.39 -1.01
C ALA A 83 10.86 -5.70 -0.31
N LEU A 84 9.74 -5.53 -1.01
CA LEU A 84 8.48 -5.06 -0.40
C LEU A 84 7.94 -6.06 0.64
N LEU A 85 7.99 -7.36 0.34
CA LEU A 85 7.65 -8.42 1.28
C LEU A 85 8.55 -8.39 2.54
N GLY A 86 9.85 -8.13 2.36
CA GLY A 86 10.79 -7.97 3.47
C GLY A 86 10.48 -6.77 4.36
N VAL A 87 10.04 -5.64 3.78
CA VAL A 87 9.58 -4.47 4.54
C VAL A 87 8.32 -4.81 5.34
N ARG A 88 7.36 -5.51 4.71
CA ARG A 88 6.12 -5.93 5.37
C ARG A 88 6.42 -6.84 6.56
N ALA A 89 7.27 -7.86 6.38
CA ALA A 89 7.68 -8.74 7.46
C ALA A 89 8.32 -7.98 8.63
N ALA A 90 9.24 -7.04 8.33
CA ALA A 90 9.87 -6.22 9.36
C ALA A 90 8.89 -5.30 10.11
N ALA A 91 7.80 -4.87 9.46
CA ALA A 91 6.76 -4.07 10.08
C ALA A 91 5.79 -4.90 10.93
N GLU A 92 5.46 -6.13 10.49
CA GLU A 92 4.64 -7.07 11.25
C GLU A 92 5.36 -7.57 12.52
N ASP A 93 6.67 -7.79 12.45
CA ASP A 93 7.52 -8.17 13.59
C ASP A 93 7.45 -7.18 14.76
N VAL A 94 7.04 -5.92 14.53
CA VAL A 94 6.86 -4.92 15.59
C VAL A 94 5.72 -5.29 16.55
N PHE A 95 4.78 -6.14 16.12
CA PHE A 95 3.58 -6.52 16.88
C PHE A 95 3.62 -7.94 17.46
N LEU A 96 4.70 -8.68 17.26
CA LEU A 96 4.89 -10.07 17.70
C LEU A 96 5.83 -10.16 18.92
#